data_AF-A0A1V0DI43-F1
#
_entry.id   AF-A0A1V0DI43-F1
#
_cell.length_a   1.000
_cell.length_b   1.000
_cell.length_c   1.000
_cell.angle_alpha   90.00
_cell.angle_beta   90.00
_cell.angle_gamma   90.00
#
_symmetry.space_group_name_H-M   'P 1'
#
loop_
_entity.id
_entity.type
_entity.pdbx_description
1 polymer ?
#
loop_
_entity_poly.entity_id
_entity_poly.type
_entity_poly.pdbx_seq_one_letter_code
_entity_poly.pdbx_strand_id
1 'polypeptide(L)'
;MSHEEHKLRARFLPVRCAILTISDTRNETTDRSGGIIRARLQRAGHELVTYRIVPDEPLIIRAAMKELSGKVEAVLSNGGTGISKRDSTYEVLSELIQKPLPGYGELFRMLSYEEIGASAMLSRALAGVYDDTLYFAMPGSTNAVKLAMDKLILPELKHLVWELIRQAKIEEEDAEGAENG
;
A
#
# COMPACT_ATOMS: atom_id res chain seq x y z
N MET A 1 -9.63 -15.88 -27.38
CA MET A 1 -9.49 -16.13 -25.92
C MET A 1 -10.53 -15.27 -25.23
N SER A 2 -11.35 -15.85 -24.36
CA SER A 2 -12.53 -15.14 -23.84
C SER A 2 -12.12 -14.06 -22.83
N HIS A 3 -12.94 -13.03 -22.70
CA HIS A 3 -12.77 -11.94 -21.74
C HIS A 3 -12.71 -12.44 -20.28
N GLU A 4 -13.22 -13.64 -20.01
CA GLU A 4 -13.27 -14.32 -18.71
C GLU A 4 -11.95 -15.03 -18.34
N GLU A 5 -11.25 -15.61 -19.33
CA GLU A 5 -9.95 -16.26 -19.13
C GLU A 5 -8.85 -15.24 -18.79
N HIS A 6 -8.92 -14.04 -19.38
CA HIS A 6 -8.05 -12.91 -19.02
C HIS A 6 -8.33 -12.40 -17.59
N LYS A 7 -9.59 -12.40 -17.15
CA LYS A 7 -10.02 -11.96 -15.80
C LYS A 7 -9.51 -12.88 -14.70
N LEU A 8 -9.51 -14.20 -14.90
CA LEU A 8 -8.96 -15.16 -13.94
C LEU A 8 -7.43 -15.08 -13.88
N ARG A 9 -6.74 -14.91 -15.01
CA ARG A 9 -5.27 -14.86 -15.06
C ARG A 9 -4.68 -13.71 -14.24
N ALA A 10 -5.30 -12.53 -14.24
CA ALA A 10 -4.81 -11.39 -13.47
C ALA A 10 -4.77 -11.64 -11.94
N ARG A 11 -5.69 -12.46 -11.40
CA ARG A 11 -5.63 -12.90 -9.98
C ARG A 11 -4.42 -13.77 -9.66
N PHE A 12 -3.75 -14.33 -10.67
CA PHE A 12 -2.60 -15.20 -10.50
C PHE A 12 -1.28 -14.52 -10.86
N LEU A 13 -1.31 -13.37 -11.55
CA LEU A 13 -0.11 -12.63 -11.91
C LEU A 13 0.62 -12.08 -10.67
N PRO A 14 1.96 -11.97 -10.72
CA PRO A 14 2.72 -11.18 -9.77
C PRO A 14 2.25 -9.72 -9.78
N VAL A 15 1.85 -9.22 -8.62
CA VAL A 15 1.65 -7.78 -8.39
C VAL A 15 3.02 -7.09 -8.36
N ARG A 16 3.13 -5.99 -9.09
CA ARG A 16 4.27 -5.10 -9.13
C ARG A 16 4.19 -4.09 -7.99
N CYS A 17 5.09 -4.22 -7.03
CA CYS A 17 5.09 -3.45 -5.80
C CYS A 17 6.28 -2.50 -5.69
N ALA A 18 6.09 -1.40 -4.99
CA ALA A 18 7.15 -0.54 -4.47
C ALA A 18 7.14 -0.54 -2.94
N ILE A 19 8.31 -0.33 -2.33
CA ILE A 19 8.46 -0.14 -0.89
C ILE A 19 9.05 1.23 -0.60
N LEU A 20 8.43 1.96 0.31
CA LEU A 20 8.95 3.22 0.87
C LEU A 20 9.16 3.07 2.38
N THR A 21 10.40 3.08 2.84
CA THR A 21 10.69 3.21 4.27
C THR A 21 10.87 4.68 4.60
N ILE A 22 10.05 5.19 5.51
CA ILE A 22 10.03 6.60 5.91
C ILE A 22 10.76 6.71 7.25
N SER A 23 11.98 7.24 7.23
CA SER A 23 12.83 7.35 8.40
C SER A 23 14.00 8.31 8.20
N ASP A 24 14.26 9.12 9.22
CA ASP A 24 15.44 10.00 9.28
C ASP A 24 16.74 9.27 9.67
N THR A 25 16.65 8.03 10.16
CA THR A 25 17.79 7.33 10.80
C THR A 25 18.12 5.97 10.19
N ARG A 26 17.21 5.38 9.41
CA ARG A 26 17.45 4.08 8.76
C ARG A 26 18.29 4.24 7.51
N ASN A 27 19.01 3.17 7.21
CA ASN A 27 19.73 2.95 5.97
C ASN A 27 19.49 1.51 5.52
N GLU A 28 19.99 1.12 4.34
CA GLU A 28 19.73 -0.21 3.76
C GLU A 28 20.11 -1.37 4.68
N THR A 29 21.16 -1.21 5.49
CA THR A 29 21.64 -2.25 6.41
C THR A 29 20.83 -2.35 7.71
N THR A 30 20.15 -1.26 8.09
CA THR A 30 19.42 -1.15 9.37
C THR A 30 17.91 -1.22 9.19
N ASP A 31 17.41 -1.12 7.96
CA ASP A 31 15.99 -1.18 7.63
C ASP A 31 15.44 -2.61 7.68
N ARG A 32 15.21 -3.09 8.89
CA ARG A 32 14.61 -4.41 9.14
C ARG A 32 13.16 -4.50 8.64
N SER A 33 12.41 -3.41 8.72
CA SER A 33 10.99 -3.37 8.35
C SER A 33 10.82 -3.46 6.83
N GLY A 34 11.54 -2.65 6.06
CA GLY A 34 11.59 -2.78 4.60
C GLY A 34 12.14 -4.14 4.15
N GLY A 35 13.11 -4.70 4.86
CA GLY A 35 13.61 -6.07 4.64
C GLY A 35 12.54 -7.15 4.81
N ILE A 36 11.68 -7.04 5.83
CA ILE A 36 10.55 -7.95 6.05
C ILE A 36 9.55 -7.85 4.90
N ILE A 37 9.16 -6.64 4.49
CA ILE A 37 8.20 -6.42 3.40
C ILE A 37 8.74 -7.06 2.11
N ARG A 38 10.01 -6.79 1.77
CA ARG A 38 10.69 -7.39 0.61
C ARG A 38 10.63 -8.91 0.63
N ALA A 39 11.01 -9.53 1.74
CA ALA A 39 11.02 -10.98 1.88
C ALA A 39 9.61 -11.58 1.77
N ARG A 40 8.58 -10.88 2.28
CA ARG A 40 7.18 -11.31 2.21
C ARG A 40 6.63 -11.24 0.80
N LEU A 41 6.87 -10.15 0.08
CA LEU A 41 6.47 -10.00 -1.32
C LEU A 41 7.12 -11.09 -2.18
N GLN A 42 8.43 -11.27 -2.05
CA GLN A 42 9.17 -12.28 -2.82
C GLN A 42 8.62 -13.68 -2.55
N ARG A 43 8.37 -14.03 -1.28
CA ARG A 43 7.82 -15.34 -0.91
C ARG A 43 6.41 -15.56 -1.45
N ALA A 44 5.60 -14.51 -1.53
CA ALA A 44 4.26 -14.55 -2.11
C ALA A 44 4.26 -14.53 -3.65
N GLY A 45 5.44 -14.45 -4.29
CA GLY A 45 5.58 -14.42 -5.75
C GLY A 45 5.23 -13.07 -6.38
N HIS A 46 5.35 -11.97 -5.63
CA HIS A 46 5.18 -10.60 -6.11
C HIS A 46 6.52 -10.02 -6.58
N GLU A 47 6.45 -9.05 -7.47
CA GLU A 47 7.62 -8.37 -8.02
C GLU A 47 7.90 -7.09 -7.21
N LEU A 48 9.12 -6.93 -6.73
CA LEU A 48 9.57 -5.66 -6.14
C LEU A 48 10.23 -4.82 -7.24
N VAL A 49 9.51 -3.81 -7.73
CA VAL A 49 9.98 -2.89 -8.78
C VAL A 49 10.99 -1.90 -8.23
N THR A 50 10.74 -1.39 -7.02
CA THR A 50 11.63 -0.39 -6.40
C THR A 50 11.50 -0.41 -4.88
N TYR A 51 12.61 -0.11 -4.22
CA TYR A 51 12.70 0.08 -2.78
C TYR A 51 13.51 1.35 -2.52
N ARG A 52 12.99 2.23 -1.67
CA ARG A 52 13.68 3.45 -1.27
C ARG A 52 13.46 3.75 0.20
N ILE A 53 14.47 4.36 0.82
CA ILE A 53 14.33 5.01 2.13
C ILE A 53 14.25 6.51 1.88
N VAL A 54 13.29 7.18 2.50
CA VAL A 54 13.11 8.63 2.43
C VAL A 54 13.02 9.22 3.84
N PRO A 55 13.51 10.46 4.06
CA PRO A 55 13.31 11.15 5.34
C PRO A 55 11.83 11.43 5.60
N ASP A 56 11.47 11.63 6.86
CA ASP A 56 10.09 11.94 7.29
C ASP A 56 9.78 13.43 7.06
N GLU A 57 9.75 13.80 5.79
CA GLU A 57 9.50 15.16 5.33
C GLU A 57 8.31 15.17 4.36
N PRO A 58 7.22 15.92 4.66
CA PRO A 58 5.95 15.81 3.94
C PRO A 58 6.07 15.96 2.42
N LEU A 59 6.90 16.91 1.96
CA LEU A 59 7.11 17.17 0.53
C LEU A 59 7.85 16.02 -0.15
N ILE A 60 8.81 15.41 0.53
CA ILE A 60 9.62 14.30 0.00
C ILE A 60 8.76 13.03 -0.07
N ILE A 61 8.01 12.72 0.99
CA ILE A 61 7.07 11.60 1.01
C ILE A 61 6.04 11.75 -0.11
N ARG A 62 5.44 12.93 -0.26
CA ARG A 62 4.44 13.20 -1.30
C ARG A 62 5.02 13.03 -2.70
N ALA A 63 6.21 13.59 -2.95
CA ALA A 63 6.88 13.47 -4.24
C ALA A 63 7.19 12.00 -4.56
N ALA A 64 7.71 11.25 -3.60
CA ALA A 64 8.01 9.82 -3.78
C ALA A 64 6.74 9.00 -4.05
N MET A 65 5.65 9.24 -3.31
CA MET A 65 4.38 8.56 -3.53
C MET A 65 3.82 8.87 -4.93
N LYS A 66 3.78 10.14 -5.33
CA LYS A 66 3.31 10.54 -6.67
C LYS A 66 4.18 10.02 -7.80
N GLU A 67 5.50 9.97 -7.62
CA GLU A 67 6.43 9.44 -8.63
C GLU A 67 6.12 7.98 -8.96
N LEU A 68 5.66 7.20 -7.98
CA LEU A 68 5.35 5.77 -8.13
C LEU A 68 3.98 5.51 -8.73
N SER A 69 3.09 6.49 -8.67
CA SER A 69 1.74 6.40 -9.21
C SER A 69 1.74 6.03 -10.69
N GLY A 70 0.89 5.09 -11.08
CA GLY A 70 0.80 4.55 -12.44
C GLY A 70 2.01 3.72 -12.89
N LYS A 71 3.10 3.68 -12.12
CA LYS A 71 4.31 2.89 -12.45
C LYS A 71 4.33 1.53 -11.77
N VAL A 72 3.61 1.38 -10.67
CA VAL A 72 3.45 0.14 -9.90
C VAL A 72 1.97 -0.05 -9.54
N GLU A 73 1.58 -1.26 -9.19
CA GLU A 73 0.19 -1.56 -8.80
C GLU A 73 -0.04 -1.35 -7.30
N ALA A 74 1.01 -1.45 -6.49
CA ALA A 74 0.94 -1.21 -5.05
C ALA A 74 2.19 -0.56 -4.47
N VAL A 75 2.01 0.41 -3.58
CA VAL A 75 3.05 1.06 -2.77
C VAL A 75 2.84 0.71 -1.30
N LEU A 76 3.87 0.14 -0.69
CA LEU A 76 3.89 -0.28 0.72
C LEU A 76 4.84 0.63 1.48
N SER A 77 4.30 1.57 2.25
CA SER A 77 5.09 2.47 3.08
C SER A 77 5.10 2.04 4.55
N ASN A 78 6.25 2.17 5.20
CA ASN A 78 6.40 1.92 6.63
C ASN A 78 7.16 3.04 7.33
N GLY A 79 6.72 3.42 8.53
CA GLY A 79 7.31 4.52 9.31
C GLY A 79 6.59 5.86 9.13
N GLY A 80 6.95 6.83 9.97
CA GLY A 80 6.41 8.20 9.96
C GLY A 80 4.90 8.31 10.22
N THR A 81 4.28 7.33 10.89
CA THR A 81 2.84 7.33 11.17
C THR A 81 2.47 7.60 12.63
N GLY A 82 3.43 7.89 13.51
CA GLY A 82 3.15 8.20 14.91
C GLY A 82 2.32 9.48 15.12
N ILE A 83 2.20 9.89 16.38
CA ILE A 83 1.50 11.11 16.80
C ILE A 83 2.44 12.30 17.02
N SER A 84 3.74 12.13 16.78
CA SER A 84 4.70 13.21 16.98
C SER A 84 4.58 14.24 15.85
N LYS A 85 5.06 15.46 16.07
CA LYS A 85 5.11 16.49 15.03
C LYS A 85 6.00 16.13 13.83
N ARG A 86 6.87 15.13 13.98
CA ARG A 86 7.73 14.64 12.89
C ARG A 86 6.99 13.65 11.99
N ASP A 87 6.05 12.90 12.55
CA ASP A 87 5.31 11.89 11.82
C ASP A 87 4.35 12.56 10.84
N SER A 88 4.58 12.36 9.53
CA SER A 88 3.82 13.05 8.48
C SER A 88 3.18 12.12 7.44
N THR A 89 3.49 10.82 7.50
CA THR A 89 3.11 9.85 6.47
C THR A 89 1.60 9.72 6.31
N TYR A 90 0.87 9.68 7.42
CA TYR A 90 -0.58 9.49 7.39
C TYR A 90 -1.29 10.73 6.85
N GLU A 91 -0.90 11.94 7.26
CA GLU A 91 -1.42 13.21 6.72
C GLU A 91 -1.19 13.26 5.20
N VAL A 92 0.07 13.07 4.77
CA VAL A 92 0.44 13.11 3.35
C VAL A 92 -0.38 12.13 2.54
N LEU A 93 -0.47 10.87 3.00
CA LEU A 93 -1.22 9.86 2.27
C LEU A 93 -2.73 10.16 2.29
N SER A 94 -3.29 10.59 3.44
CA SER A 94 -4.72 10.91 3.55
C SER A 94 -5.17 12.02 2.61
N GLU A 95 -4.30 12.99 2.32
CA GLU A 95 -4.56 14.07 1.37
C GLU A 95 -4.37 13.63 -0.09
N LEU A 96 -3.57 12.59 -0.35
CA LEU A 96 -3.35 12.07 -1.70
C LEU A 96 -4.46 11.12 -2.15
N ILE A 97 -4.93 10.26 -1.25
CA ILE A 97 -5.89 9.20 -1.58
C ILE A 97 -7.19 9.77 -2.14
N GLN A 98 -7.59 9.27 -3.32
CA GLN A 98 -8.87 9.60 -3.97
C GLN A 98 -9.99 8.67 -3.48
N LYS A 99 -9.68 7.39 -3.25
CA LYS A 99 -10.63 6.37 -2.79
C LYS A 99 -10.08 5.68 -1.54
N PRO A 100 -10.50 6.08 -0.32
CA PRO A 100 -9.99 5.50 0.91
C PRO A 100 -10.51 4.07 1.11
N LEU A 101 -9.66 3.23 1.72
CA LEU A 101 -9.99 1.88 2.19
C LEU A 101 -9.95 1.85 3.73
N PRO A 102 -10.94 2.47 4.41
CA PRO A 102 -10.90 2.66 5.86
C PRO A 102 -10.80 1.35 6.65
N GLY A 103 -11.40 0.27 6.12
CA GLY A 103 -11.37 -1.07 6.72
C GLY A 103 -9.96 -1.60 6.97
N TYR A 104 -8.96 -1.20 6.18
CA TYR A 104 -7.57 -1.58 6.45
C TYR A 104 -7.07 -1.05 7.79
N GLY A 105 -7.25 0.26 8.03
CA GLY A 105 -6.79 0.88 9.28
C GLY A 105 -7.59 0.40 10.49
N GLU A 106 -8.90 0.17 10.31
CA GLU A 106 -9.80 -0.36 11.34
C GLU A 106 -9.41 -1.77 11.76
N LEU A 107 -9.30 -2.69 10.81
CA LEU A 107 -8.90 -4.08 11.07
C LEU A 107 -7.48 -4.14 11.61
N PHE A 108 -6.56 -3.32 11.10
CA PHE A 108 -5.19 -3.25 11.62
C PHE A 108 -5.17 -2.87 13.10
N ARG A 109 -5.94 -1.86 13.51
CA ARG A 109 -6.02 -1.45 14.93
C ARG A 109 -6.72 -2.50 15.79
N MET A 110 -7.77 -3.14 15.28
CA MET A 110 -8.43 -4.24 15.99
C MET A 110 -7.46 -5.40 16.25
N LEU A 111 -6.77 -5.89 15.22
CA LEU A 111 -5.77 -6.94 15.36
C LEU A 111 -4.59 -6.51 16.23
N SER A 112 -4.15 -5.25 16.12
CA SER A 112 -3.11 -4.70 16.99
C SER A 112 -3.56 -4.68 18.44
N TYR A 113 -4.84 -4.39 18.72
CA TYR A 113 -5.36 -4.36 20.08
C TYR A 113 -5.28 -5.75 20.74
N GLU A 114 -5.46 -6.82 19.97
CA GLU A 114 -5.26 -8.19 20.47
C GLU A 114 -3.80 -8.46 20.88
N GLU A 115 -2.82 -7.83 20.23
CA GLU A 115 -1.38 -8.03 20.51
C GLU A 115 -0.81 -7.05 21.56
N ILE A 116 -1.21 -5.78 21.51
CA ILE A 116 -0.60 -4.68 22.28
C ILE A 116 -1.61 -3.86 23.10
N GLY A 117 -2.87 -4.29 23.17
CA GLY A 117 -3.92 -3.64 23.96
C GLY A 117 -4.15 -2.19 23.57
N ALA A 118 -4.41 -1.34 24.57
CA ALA A 118 -4.74 0.07 24.39
C ALA A 118 -3.70 0.88 23.58
N SER A 119 -2.44 0.44 23.52
CA SER A 119 -1.41 1.08 22.68
C SER A 119 -1.79 1.09 21.19
N ALA A 120 -2.63 0.15 20.73
CA ALA A 120 -3.16 0.13 19.37
C ALA A 120 -3.97 1.39 19.01
N MET A 121 -4.49 2.13 20.00
CA MET A 121 -5.16 3.42 19.78
C MET A 121 -4.23 4.46 19.13
N LEU A 122 -2.92 4.36 19.38
CA LEU A 122 -1.91 5.27 18.81
C LEU A 122 -1.47 4.85 17.40
N SER A 123 -1.83 3.65 16.96
CA SER A 123 -1.46 3.13 15.66
C SER A 123 -2.26 3.81 14.55
N ARG A 124 -1.57 4.61 13.74
CA ARG A 124 -2.15 5.17 12.52
C ARG A 124 -1.65 4.37 11.32
N ALA A 125 -2.59 3.73 10.65
CA ALA A 125 -2.41 2.98 9.43
C ALA A 125 -3.54 3.37 8.47
N LEU A 126 -3.24 3.50 7.19
CA LEU A 126 -4.15 3.97 6.16
C LEU A 126 -3.89 3.21 4.86
N ALA A 127 -4.95 2.91 4.13
CA ALA A 127 -4.85 2.44 2.76
C ALA A 127 -5.87 3.12 1.87
N GLY A 128 -5.61 3.10 0.57
CA GLY A 128 -6.50 3.69 -0.42
C GLY A 128 -5.93 3.59 -1.82
N VAL A 129 -6.67 4.16 -2.76
CA VAL A 129 -6.29 4.28 -4.16
C VAL A 129 -5.98 5.73 -4.49
N TYR A 130 -4.90 5.93 -5.22
CA TYR A 130 -4.56 7.19 -5.89
C TYR A 130 -4.03 6.85 -7.27
N ASP A 131 -4.68 7.37 -8.32
CA ASP A 131 -4.22 7.27 -9.72
C ASP A 131 -3.85 5.81 -10.09
N ASP A 132 -4.89 4.96 -9.96
CA ASP A 132 -4.91 3.52 -10.21
C ASP A 132 -3.88 2.67 -9.44
N THR A 133 -3.27 3.25 -8.41
CA THR A 133 -2.25 2.61 -7.58
C THR A 133 -2.78 2.42 -6.16
N LEU A 134 -2.61 1.21 -5.61
CA LEU A 134 -2.90 0.94 -4.20
C LEU A 134 -1.79 1.50 -3.32
N TYR A 135 -2.14 2.18 -2.24
CA TYR A 135 -1.20 2.59 -1.20
C TYR A 135 -1.60 1.98 0.13
N PHE A 136 -0.60 1.47 0.86
CA PHE A 136 -0.73 1.03 2.25
C PHE A 136 0.36 1.69 3.09
N ALA A 137 -0.03 2.47 4.08
CA ALA A 137 0.85 3.00 5.11
C ALA A 137 0.66 2.24 6.42
N MET A 138 1.76 1.72 6.95
CA MET A 138 1.79 1.00 8.23
C MET A 138 2.87 1.56 9.17
N PRO A 139 2.74 1.38 10.50
CA PRO A 139 3.80 1.78 11.44
C PRO A 139 5.14 1.11 11.15
N GLY A 140 6.25 1.80 11.46
CA GLY A 140 7.60 1.35 11.14
C GLY A 140 8.15 0.21 12.01
N SER A 141 7.39 -0.27 13.00
CA SER A 141 7.84 -1.38 13.87
C SER A 141 7.73 -2.72 13.12
N THR A 142 8.70 -3.62 13.35
CA THR A 142 8.69 -4.91 12.64
C THR A 142 7.48 -5.79 12.97
N ASN A 143 6.86 -5.62 14.15
CA ASN A 143 5.65 -6.34 14.52
C ASN A 143 4.43 -5.81 13.76
N ALA A 144 4.27 -4.48 13.69
CA ALA A 144 3.22 -3.85 12.90
C ALA A 144 3.30 -4.25 11.41
N VAL A 145 4.51 -4.25 10.85
CA VAL A 145 4.74 -4.67 9.46
C VAL A 145 4.35 -6.14 9.25
N LYS A 146 4.76 -7.04 10.14
CA LYS A 146 4.37 -8.46 10.03
C LYS A 146 2.86 -8.62 10.12
N LEU A 147 2.22 -7.95 11.07
CA LEU A 147 0.78 -8.03 11.25
C LEU A 147 0.03 -7.54 10.01
N ALA A 148 0.36 -6.35 9.51
CA ALA A 148 -0.25 -5.77 8.32
C ALA A 148 -0.04 -6.66 7.08
N MET A 149 1.19 -7.11 6.84
CA MET A 149 1.52 -7.93 5.68
C MET A 149 0.83 -9.30 5.74
N ASP A 150 0.96 -10.01 6.85
CA ASP A 150 0.59 -11.41 6.94
C ASP A 150 -0.93 -11.59 7.17
N LYS A 151 -1.61 -10.64 7.81
CA LYS A 151 -3.06 -10.75 8.12
C LYS A 151 -3.98 -10.01 7.16
N LEU A 152 -3.51 -8.95 6.51
CA LEU A 152 -4.38 -8.05 5.75
C LEU A 152 -3.93 -7.89 4.29
N ILE A 153 -2.67 -7.52 4.06
CA ILE A 153 -2.21 -7.11 2.74
C ILE A 153 -2.03 -8.31 1.82
N LEU A 154 -1.16 -9.27 2.16
CA LEU A 154 -0.85 -10.39 1.26
C LEU A 154 -2.07 -11.27 0.92
N PRO A 155 -3.00 -11.56 1.86
CA PRO A 155 -4.20 -12.33 1.52
C PRO A 155 -5.06 -11.67 0.43
N GLU A 156 -5.10 -10.33 0.41
CA GLU A 156 -6.03 -9.58 -0.44
C GLU A 156 -5.36 -8.86 -1.63
N LEU A 157 -4.03 -8.73 -1.65
CA LEU A 157 -3.32 -7.86 -2.59
C LEU A 157 -3.68 -8.13 -4.06
N LYS A 158 -3.67 -9.40 -4.49
CA LYS A 158 -4.04 -9.77 -5.87
C LYS A 158 -5.51 -9.49 -6.17
N HIS A 159 -6.39 -9.66 -5.19
CA HIS A 159 -7.80 -9.41 -5.36
C HIS A 159 -8.09 -7.91 -5.51
N LEU A 160 -7.46 -7.08 -4.68
CA LEU A 160 -7.58 -5.62 -4.73
C LEU A 160 -7.09 -5.06 -6.07
N VAL A 161 -5.91 -5.48 -6.54
CA VAL A 161 -5.38 -5.05 -7.85
C VAL A 161 -6.30 -5.47 -8.98
N TRP A 162 -6.80 -6.70 -8.96
CA TRP A 162 -7.76 -7.18 -9.95
C TRP A 162 -9.04 -6.34 -9.97
N GLU A 163 -9.57 -5.98 -8.80
CA GLU A 163 -10.78 -5.17 -8.70
C GLU A 163 -10.56 -3.76 -9.28
N LEU A 164 -9.40 -3.14 -9.06
CA LEU A 164 -9.07 -1.86 -9.69
C LEU A 164 -9.02 -1.95 -11.22
N ILE A 165 -8.30 -2.94 -11.77
CA ILE A 165 -8.22 -3.16 -13.22
C ILE A 165 -9.61 -3.41 -13.81
N ARG A 166 -10.47 -4.12 -13.07
CA ARG A 166 -11.85 -4.41 -13.52
C ARG A 166 -12.69 -3.15 -13.61
N GLN A 167 -12.57 -2.24 -12.63
CA GLN A 167 -13.33 -0.98 -12.61
C GLN A 167 -12.87 -0.03 -13.71
N ALA A 168 -11.55 0.13 -13.91
CA ALA A 168 -11.00 0.99 -14.97
C ALA A 168 -11.52 0.59 -16.37
N LYS A 169 -11.61 -0.71 -16.66
CA LYS A 169 -12.16 -1.19 -17.94
C LYS A 169 -13.64 -0.90 -18.14
N ILE A 170 -14.43 -0.97 -17.07
CA ILE A 170 -15.86 -0.64 -17.14
C ILE A 170 -16.02 0.85 -17.45
N GLU A 171 -15.20 1.71 -16.81
CA GLU A 171 -15.20 3.15 -17.06
C GLU A 171 -14.77 3.50 -18.50
N GLU A 172 -13.79 2.79 -19.07
CA GLU A 172 -13.39 2.92 -20.48
C GLU A 172 -14.52 2.51 -21.46
N GLU A 173 -15.16 1.36 -21.23
CA GLU A 173 -16.27 0.87 -22.07
C GLU A 173 -17.49 1.81 -22.04
N ASP A 174 -17.82 2.35 -20.87
CA ASP A 174 -18.92 3.31 -20.71
C ASP A 174 -18.62 4.64 -21.43
N ALA A 175 -17.37 5.11 -21.39
CA ALA A 175 -16.96 6.34 -22.07
C ALA A 175 -17.01 6.21 -23.61
N GLU A 176 -16.53 5.09 -24.16
CA GLU A 176 -16.62 4.81 -25.60
C GLU A 176 -18.08 4.65 -26.08
N GLY A 177 -18.96 4.11 -25.24
CA GLY A 177 -20.39 4.00 -25.53
C GLY A 177 -21.12 5.35 -25.58
N ALA A 178 -20.70 6.31 -24.76
CA ALA A 178 -21.30 7.66 -24.69
C ALA A 178 -20.86 8.58 -25.85
N GLU A 179 -19.67 8.38 -26.42
CA GLU A 179 -19.20 9.17 -27.58
C GLU A 179 -19.79 8.70 -28.91
N ASN A 180 -20.28 7.46 -28.97
CA ASN A 180 -20.82 6.82 -30.18
C ASN A 180 -22.36 6.78 -30.24
N GLY A 181 -23.06 7.33 -29.24
CA GLY A 181 -24.53 7.38 -29.14
C GLY A 181 -25.08 8.80 -29.20
#